data_AF-A0A7S0H7H5-F1
#
_entry.id   AF-A0A7S0H7H5-F1
#
_cell.length_a   1.000
_cell.length_b   1.000
_cell.length_c   1.000
_cell.angle_alpha   90.00
_cell.angle_beta   90.00
_cell.angle_gamma   90.00
#
_symmetry.space_group_name_H-M   'P 1'
#
loop_
_entity.id
_entity.type
_entity.pdbx_description
1 polymer ?
#
loop_
_entity_poly.entity_id
_entity_poly.type
_entity_poly.pdbx_seq_one_letter_code
_entity_poly.pdbx_strand_id
1 'polypeptide(L)'
;MGQCCTIRGGGINGRPSSDIGDKDWGTTDIGPYSSNGTGVPAIRVISTVIVDGRPCKNSLYLGNSLAGNDQKLLAFHGIKRRIQICTERDHKDLDLFARQNERAMKDPQILSVTLCAIKKTNLTETIEKSYKFIRWETKLMRKPVLSVYGRQAAVKRENILIHSKSPKHQTEAWSIAVACGCLMKMCNWSLDQALYHIKMQSPEVELSFELGNRLQTYERYLNFLTSPTHKGAEEETLEVHG
;
A
#
# COMPACT_ATOMS: atom_id res chain seq x y z
N MET A 1 -0.20 -32.58 -46.54
CA MET A 1 -1.55 -32.16 -46.95
C MET A 1 -2.55 -32.95 -46.13
N GLY A 2 -3.51 -32.29 -45.49
CA GLY A 2 -4.54 -32.94 -44.69
C GLY A 2 -5.19 -31.99 -43.70
N GLN A 3 -6.29 -31.36 -44.11
CA GLN A 3 -7.26 -30.69 -43.24
C GLN A 3 -7.89 -31.70 -42.26
N CYS A 4 -8.24 -31.23 -41.06
CA CYS A 4 -9.53 -31.43 -40.37
C CYS A 4 -9.39 -30.80 -38.97
N CYS A 5 -10.40 -30.44 -38.18
CA CYS A 5 -11.82 -30.16 -38.32
C CYS A 5 -12.22 -29.58 -36.94
N THR A 6 -13.25 -28.76 -36.93
CA THR A 6 -13.92 -28.18 -35.75
C THR A 6 -14.44 -29.26 -34.79
N ILE A 7 -14.32 -29.06 -33.47
CA ILE A 7 -15.20 -29.73 -32.48
C ILE A 7 -15.74 -28.70 -31.48
N ARG A 8 -17.08 -28.58 -31.46
CA ARG A 8 -17.91 -28.02 -30.39
C ARG A 8 -18.46 -29.18 -29.55
N GLY A 9 -18.60 -28.96 -28.25
CA GLY A 9 -19.32 -29.79 -27.27
C GLY A 9 -18.53 -29.82 -25.95
N GLY A 10 -19.05 -29.51 -24.76
CA GLY A 10 -20.42 -29.59 -24.28
C GLY A 10 -20.48 -30.59 -23.13
N GLY A 11 -20.32 -30.11 -21.88
CA GLY A 11 -21.03 -30.59 -20.68
C GLY A 11 -20.70 -31.94 -20.00
N ILE A 12 -20.21 -31.83 -18.75
CA ILE A 12 -20.63 -32.50 -17.49
C ILE A 12 -20.83 -34.04 -17.42
N ASN A 13 -19.93 -34.74 -16.71
CA ASN A 13 -20.15 -35.24 -15.33
C ASN A 13 -19.05 -36.26 -14.91
N GLY A 14 -18.34 -35.95 -13.83
CA GLY A 14 -17.43 -36.88 -13.15
C GLY A 14 -16.79 -36.24 -11.92
N ARG A 15 -17.18 -36.70 -10.73
CA ARG A 15 -16.47 -36.51 -9.46
C ARG A 15 -16.31 -37.92 -8.85
N PRO A 16 -15.38 -38.17 -7.91
CA PRO A 16 -14.18 -37.41 -7.55
C PRO A 16 -12.92 -38.31 -7.49
N SER A 17 -11.73 -37.76 -7.67
CA SER A 17 -10.53 -38.33 -7.03
C SER A 17 -9.65 -37.21 -6.53
N SER A 18 -9.37 -37.30 -5.24
CA SER A 18 -8.30 -36.64 -4.53
C SER A 18 -6.98 -36.87 -5.27
N ASP A 19 -6.35 -35.79 -5.71
CA ASP A 19 -4.90 -35.65 -5.61
C ASP A 19 -4.58 -34.19 -5.29
N ILE A 20 -4.06 -34.03 -4.09
CA ILE A 20 -3.43 -32.82 -3.58
C ILE A 20 -2.09 -32.76 -4.29
N GLY A 21 -1.99 -31.89 -5.29
CA GLY A 21 -0.74 -31.57 -5.97
C GLY A 21 -0.71 -30.07 -6.26
N ASP A 22 0.18 -29.38 -5.57
CA ASP A 22 0.74 -28.06 -5.87
C ASP A 22 -0.19 -27.09 -6.60
N LYS A 23 -0.92 -26.29 -5.81
CA LYS A 23 -1.36 -24.99 -6.31
C LYS A 23 -0.14 -24.08 -6.40
N ASP A 24 0.43 -24.06 -7.60
CA ASP A 24 1.01 -22.86 -8.18
C ASP A 24 0.18 -21.66 -7.72
N TRP A 25 0.84 -20.70 -7.07
CA TRP A 25 0.31 -19.36 -6.86
C TRP A 25 0.27 -18.64 -8.21
N GLY A 26 -0.50 -19.21 -9.14
CA GLY A 26 -0.78 -18.66 -10.44
C GLY A 26 -1.22 -17.22 -10.27
N THR A 27 -0.42 -16.35 -10.86
CA THR A 27 -0.76 -14.96 -11.16
C THR A 27 -2.21 -14.93 -11.61
N THR A 28 -3.09 -14.43 -10.73
CA THR A 28 -4.48 -14.27 -11.09
C THR A 28 -4.47 -13.19 -12.16
N ASP A 29 -4.80 -13.56 -13.40
CA ASP A 29 -4.91 -12.60 -14.50
C ASP A 29 -5.86 -11.48 -14.07
N ILE A 30 -5.27 -10.34 -13.73
CA ILE A 30 -5.97 -9.11 -13.38
C ILE A 30 -6.47 -8.57 -14.72
N GLY A 31 -7.79 -8.59 -14.90
CA GLY A 31 -8.47 -8.14 -16.12
C GLY A 31 -8.09 -6.72 -16.57
N PRO A 32 -8.50 -6.32 -17.79
CA PRO A 32 -7.91 -5.20 -18.53
C PRO A 32 -8.45 -3.85 -18.04
N TYR A 33 -8.07 -3.43 -16.83
CA TYR A 33 -8.17 -2.03 -16.42
C TYR A 33 -6.86 -1.31 -16.79
N SER A 34 -6.55 -1.38 -18.10
CA SER A 34 -5.54 -0.57 -18.75
C SER A 34 -6.08 0.86 -18.84
N SER A 35 -5.43 1.81 -18.18
CA SER A 35 -5.70 3.22 -18.42
C SER A 35 -5.23 3.59 -19.83
N ASN A 36 -6.14 4.08 -20.68
CA ASN A 36 -5.86 4.84 -21.90
C ASN A 36 -4.80 4.27 -22.87
N GLY A 37 -4.85 2.97 -23.19
CA GLY A 37 -4.08 2.41 -24.32
C GLY A 37 -2.57 2.33 -24.13
N THR A 38 -2.04 2.65 -22.95
CA THR A 38 -0.60 2.51 -22.63
C THR A 38 -0.22 1.12 -22.13
N GLY A 39 -1.20 0.24 -21.87
CA GLY A 39 -0.97 -1.09 -21.29
C GLY A 39 -0.50 -1.08 -19.82
N VAL A 40 -0.13 0.08 -19.27
CA VAL A 40 0.22 0.24 -17.85
C VAL A 40 -1.08 0.45 -17.06
N PRO A 41 -1.38 -0.38 -16.07
CA PRO A 41 -2.61 -0.25 -15.30
C PRO A 41 -2.41 0.69 -14.12
N ALA A 42 -3.52 1.30 -13.74
CA ALA A 42 -3.54 2.42 -12.82
C ALA A 42 -3.15 2.06 -11.38
N ILE A 43 -3.26 0.78 -11.00
CA ILE A 43 -3.01 0.31 -9.64
C ILE A 43 -2.33 -1.06 -9.61
N ARG A 44 -1.44 -1.25 -8.63
CA ARG A 44 -0.62 -2.44 -8.43
C ARG A 44 -0.58 -2.83 -6.98
N VAL A 45 -0.65 -4.13 -6.68
CA VAL A 45 -0.36 -4.64 -5.34
C VAL A 45 1.15 -4.62 -5.16
N ILE A 46 1.67 -3.90 -4.18
CA ILE A 46 3.10 -3.82 -3.91
C ILE A 46 3.54 -4.61 -2.70
N SER A 47 2.64 -4.96 -1.78
CA SER A 47 2.95 -5.88 -0.68
C SER A 47 1.69 -6.29 0.08
N THR A 48 1.81 -7.34 0.90
CA THR A 48 0.88 -7.60 2.01
C THR A 48 1.32 -6.74 3.20
N VAL A 49 0.38 -6.11 3.89
CA VAL A 49 0.70 -5.28 5.06
C VAL A 49 1.23 -6.17 6.19
N ILE A 50 2.41 -5.85 6.71
CA ILE A 50 3.04 -6.55 7.82
C ILE A 50 2.89 -5.73 9.11
N VAL A 51 2.38 -6.37 10.17
CA VAL A 51 2.23 -5.74 11.49
C VAL A 51 2.83 -6.65 12.55
N ASP A 52 3.79 -6.11 13.29
CA ASP A 52 4.53 -6.84 14.34
C ASP A 52 5.17 -8.13 13.81
N GLY A 53 5.76 -8.06 12.60
CA GLY A 53 6.42 -9.20 11.94
C GLY A 53 5.47 -10.23 11.31
N ARG A 54 4.15 -10.00 11.30
CA ARG A 54 3.17 -10.93 10.74
C ARG A 54 2.40 -10.31 9.57
N PRO A 55 2.24 -11.01 8.44
CA PRO A 55 1.37 -10.54 7.36
C PRO A 55 -0.08 -10.52 7.83
N CYS A 56 -0.81 -9.45 7.49
CA CYS A 56 -2.25 -9.36 7.74
C CYS A 56 -3.04 -9.54 6.43
N LYS A 57 -4.38 -9.55 6.51
CA LYS A 57 -5.25 -9.75 5.34
C LYS A 57 -5.33 -8.54 4.40
N ASN A 58 -4.70 -7.42 4.76
CA ASN A 58 -4.75 -6.18 3.98
C ASN A 58 -3.55 -6.12 3.03
N SER A 59 -3.80 -5.67 1.81
CA SER A 59 -2.77 -5.42 0.82
C SER A 59 -2.48 -3.93 0.70
N LEU A 60 -1.21 -3.60 0.46
CA LEU A 60 -0.75 -2.27 0.13
C LEU A 60 -0.64 -2.16 -1.40
N TYR A 61 -1.25 -1.11 -1.93
CA TYR A 61 -1.26 -0.80 -3.35
C TYR A 61 -0.46 0.47 -3.63
N LEU A 62 0.17 0.51 -4.79
CA LEU A 62 0.70 1.71 -5.41
C LEU A 62 -0.16 2.04 -6.63
N GLY A 63 -0.53 3.30 -6.79
CA GLY A 63 -1.29 3.73 -7.96
C GLY A 63 -0.89 5.11 -8.43
N ASN A 64 -1.24 5.40 -9.67
CA ASN A 64 -1.05 6.70 -10.28
C ASN A 64 -2.18 7.67 -9.90
N SER A 65 -2.13 8.87 -10.49
CA SER A 65 -3.11 9.93 -10.24
C SER A 65 -4.56 9.58 -10.61
N LEU A 66 -4.76 8.67 -11.56
CA LEU A 66 -6.10 8.22 -11.97
C LEU A 66 -6.71 7.26 -10.95
N ALA A 67 -5.91 6.33 -10.43
CA ALA A 67 -6.38 5.31 -9.49
C ALA A 67 -6.97 5.89 -8.20
N GLY A 68 -6.44 7.02 -7.72
CA GLY A 68 -6.90 7.68 -6.51
C GLY A 68 -8.34 8.19 -6.55
N ASN A 69 -8.89 8.43 -7.76
CA ASN A 69 -10.20 9.05 -7.96
C ASN A 69 -11.25 8.09 -8.56
N ASP A 70 -10.83 6.95 -9.10
CA ASP A 70 -11.73 5.97 -9.71
C ASP A 70 -12.42 5.11 -8.64
N GLN A 71 -13.66 5.47 -8.31
CA GLN A 71 -14.46 4.74 -7.31
C GLN A 71 -14.72 3.28 -7.68
N LYS A 72 -14.82 2.95 -8.98
CA LYS A 72 -15.02 1.56 -9.42
C LYS A 72 -13.76 0.75 -9.18
N LEU A 73 -12.60 1.30 -9.52
CA LEU A 73 -11.30 0.67 -9.28
C LEU A 73 -11.03 0.48 -7.78
N LEU A 74 -11.29 1.52 -6.97
CA LEU A 74 -11.16 1.46 -5.51
C LEU A 74 -12.08 0.38 -4.91
N ALA A 75 -13.35 0.32 -5.34
CA ALA A 75 -14.30 -0.68 -4.87
C ALA A 75 -13.91 -2.11 -5.29
N PHE A 76 -13.48 -2.29 -6.54
CA PHE A 76 -13.04 -3.57 -7.09
C PHE A 76 -11.88 -4.16 -6.29
N HIS A 77 -10.88 -3.33 -5.96
CA HIS A 77 -9.74 -3.75 -5.14
C HIS A 77 -10.02 -3.72 -3.62
N GLY A 78 -11.24 -3.41 -3.18
CA GLY A 78 -11.57 -3.32 -1.76
C GLY A 78 -10.74 -2.27 -1.00
N ILE A 79 -10.31 -1.22 -1.69
CA ILE A 79 -9.52 -0.14 -1.11
C ILE A 79 -10.45 0.73 -0.31
N LYS A 80 -10.18 0.80 0.98
CA LYS A 80 -10.90 1.67 1.90
C LYS A 80 -10.06 2.86 2.28
N ARG A 81 -8.75 2.69 2.42
CA ARG A 81 -7.85 3.75 2.89
C ARG A 81 -6.88 4.22 1.82
N ARG A 82 -6.53 5.51 1.85
CA ARG A 82 -5.68 6.17 0.86
C ARG A 82 -4.64 7.05 1.53
N ILE A 83 -3.41 6.98 1.06
CA ILE A 83 -2.35 7.95 1.30
C ILE A 83 -2.17 8.71 -0.01
N GLN A 84 -2.60 9.96 -0.02
CA GLN A 84 -2.61 10.81 -1.20
C GLN A 84 -1.47 11.82 -1.12
N ILE A 85 -0.52 11.71 -2.04
CA ILE A 85 0.56 12.69 -2.20
C ILE A 85 0.10 13.78 -3.17
N CYS A 86 0.07 15.03 -2.73
CA CYS A 86 -0.44 16.15 -3.52
C CYS A 86 0.44 17.39 -3.38
N THR A 87 0.30 18.36 -4.27
CA THR A 87 0.92 19.68 -4.11
C THR A 87 0.02 20.61 -3.31
N GLU A 88 0.55 21.73 -2.82
CA GLU A 88 -0.26 22.77 -2.16
C GLU A 88 -1.43 23.27 -3.03
N ARG A 89 -1.22 23.35 -4.35
CA ARG A 89 -2.29 23.75 -5.29
C ARG A 89 -3.42 22.74 -5.31
N ASP A 90 -3.08 21.46 -5.44
CA ASP A 90 -4.06 20.37 -5.44
C ASP A 90 -4.84 20.31 -4.12
N HIS A 91 -4.19 20.69 -3.01
CA HIS A 91 -4.83 20.76 -1.70
C HIS A 91 -5.82 21.93 -1.60
N LYS A 92 -5.47 23.11 -2.13
CA LYS A 92 -6.37 24.28 -2.16
C LYS A 92 -7.61 24.02 -3.02
N ASP A 93 -7.45 23.29 -4.13
CA ASP A 93 -8.59 22.90 -4.97
C ASP A 93 -9.54 21.96 -4.20
N LEU A 94 -8.99 21.04 -3.38
CA LEU A 94 -9.78 20.21 -2.45
C LEU A 94 -10.49 21.04 -1.38
N ASP A 95 -9.79 22.02 -0.79
CA ASP A 95 -10.36 22.87 0.26
C ASP A 95 -11.51 23.75 -0.28
N LEU A 96 -11.41 24.24 -1.52
CA LEU A 96 -12.49 24.99 -2.18
C LEU A 96 -13.72 24.11 -2.43
N PHE A 97 -13.51 22.88 -2.90
CA PHE A 97 -14.59 21.90 -3.07
C PHE A 97 -15.22 21.45 -1.74
N ALA A 98 -14.40 21.35 -0.69
CA ALA A 98 -14.83 20.89 0.62
C ALA A 98 -15.51 21.98 1.46
N ARG A 99 -15.13 23.26 1.30
CA ARG A 99 -15.88 24.40 1.87
C ARG A 99 -17.30 24.52 1.32
N GLN A 100 -17.55 24.02 0.11
CA GLN A 100 -18.91 23.91 -0.44
C GLN A 100 -19.67 22.68 0.09
N ASN A 101 -18.98 21.73 0.73
CA ASN A 101 -19.53 20.47 1.22
C ASN A 101 -19.00 20.15 2.63
N GLU A 102 -19.35 21.00 3.60
CA GLU A 102 -18.82 20.99 4.99
C GLU A 102 -18.97 19.66 5.75
N ARG A 103 -19.74 18.67 5.24
CA ARG A 103 -19.88 17.34 5.85
C ARG A 103 -18.85 16.29 5.40
N ALA A 104 -18.05 16.56 4.36
CA ALA A 104 -17.12 15.57 3.79
C ALA A 104 -15.68 15.64 4.34
N MET A 105 -15.38 16.63 5.18
CA MET A 105 -14.01 17.09 5.38
C MET A 105 -13.38 16.58 6.68
N LYS A 106 -13.19 15.26 6.73
CA LYS A 106 -12.18 14.49 7.50
C LYS A 106 -12.57 13.04 7.34
N ASP A 107 -12.47 12.53 6.12
CA ASP A 107 -12.56 11.09 5.92
C ASP A 107 -11.35 10.47 6.63
N PRO A 108 -11.52 9.76 7.78
CA PRO A 108 -10.40 9.15 8.49
C PRO A 108 -9.68 8.10 7.62
N GLN A 109 -10.28 7.74 6.49
CA GLN A 109 -9.73 6.82 5.51
C GLN A 109 -8.76 7.50 4.52
N ILE A 110 -8.56 8.81 4.56
CA ILE A 110 -7.61 9.51 3.66
C ILE A 110 -6.55 10.27 4.47
N LEU A 111 -5.29 9.91 4.26
CA LEU A 111 -4.14 10.69 4.69
C LEU A 111 -3.62 11.52 3.51
N SER A 112 -3.76 12.85 3.58
CA SER A 112 -3.14 13.76 2.61
C SER A 112 -1.74 14.18 3.04
N VAL A 113 -0.78 14.04 2.13
CA VAL A 113 0.60 14.51 2.26
C VAL A 113 0.81 15.60 1.22
N THR A 114 0.96 16.83 1.71
CA THR A 114 1.15 18.00 0.85
C THR A 114 2.64 18.28 0.67
N LEU A 115 3.11 18.26 -0.57
CA LEU A 115 4.46 18.65 -0.94
C LEU A 115 4.54 20.17 -1.01
N CYS A 116 5.33 20.75 -0.11
CA CYS A 116 5.64 22.16 -0.08
C CYS A 116 6.91 22.44 -0.90
N ALA A 117 6.86 23.45 -1.79
CA ALA A 117 8.03 23.88 -2.55
C ALA A 117 8.95 24.79 -1.73
N ILE A 118 8.37 25.66 -0.89
CA ILE A 118 9.11 26.64 -0.07
C ILE A 118 9.71 25.97 1.17
N LYS A 119 8.92 25.11 1.83
CA LYS A 119 9.39 24.29 2.96
C LYS A 119 9.83 22.95 2.41
N LYS A 120 11.08 22.54 2.62
CA LYS A 120 11.53 21.20 2.26
C LYS A 120 10.66 20.19 3.01
N THR A 121 9.80 19.48 2.27
CA THR A 121 8.98 18.41 2.84
C THR A 121 9.91 17.35 3.44
N ASN A 122 9.68 16.99 4.71
CA ASN A 122 10.53 16.03 5.42
C ASN A 122 10.09 14.60 5.05
N LEU A 123 10.94 13.87 4.33
CA LEU A 123 10.63 12.53 3.87
C LEU A 123 10.51 11.54 5.04
N THR A 124 11.42 11.60 6.01
CA THR A 124 11.41 10.73 7.20
C THR A 124 10.10 10.88 7.96
N GLU A 125 9.71 12.11 8.32
CA GLU A 125 8.46 12.37 9.03
C GLU A 125 7.23 11.90 8.23
N THR A 126 7.25 12.11 6.91
CA THR A 126 6.19 11.66 6.01
C THR A 126 6.05 10.15 5.99
N ILE A 127 7.16 9.41 5.92
CA ILE A 127 7.19 7.95 5.99
C ILE A 127 6.65 7.48 7.34
N GLU A 128 7.11 8.08 8.44
CA GLU A 128 6.66 7.73 9.79
C GLU A 128 5.15 7.91 9.98
N LYS A 129 4.61 9.03 9.51
CA LYS A 129 3.18 9.32 9.54
C LYS A 129 2.39 8.33 8.67
N SER A 130 2.89 8.03 7.48
CA SER A 130 2.29 7.08 6.53
C SER A 130 2.27 5.66 7.09
N TYR A 131 3.37 5.22 7.70
CA TYR A 131 3.49 3.94 8.38
C TYR A 131 2.52 3.82 9.56
N LYS A 132 2.42 4.85 10.40
CA LYS A 132 1.43 4.90 11.50
C LYS A 132 0.01 4.79 10.97
N PHE A 133 -0.32 5.50 9.90
CA PHE A 133 -1.62 5.41 9.24
C PHE A 133 -1.90 3.99 8.72
N ILE A 134 -0.92 3.33 8.09
CA ILE A 134 -1.06 1.94 7.64
C ILE A 134 -1.38 1.01 8.81
N ARG A 135 -0.70 1.17 9.96
CA ARG A 135 -0.85 0.32 11.16
C ARG A 135 -2.08 0.59 12.02
N TRP A 136 -2.63 1.81 12.02
CA TRP A 136 -3.63 2.26 12.99
C TRP A 136 -4.84 1.32 13.11
N GLU A 137 -5.46 0.92 11.99
CA GLU A 137 -6.65 0.05 11.98
C GLU A 137 -6.33 -1.45 12.05
N THR A 138 -5.11 -1.86 11.68
CA THR A 138 -4.73 -3.27 11.76
C THR A 138 -4.70 -3.77 13.21
N LYS A 139 -4.54 -2.88 14.18
CA LYS A 139 -4.65 -3.17 15.62
C LYS A 139 -6.10 -3.19 16.12
N LEU A 140 -6.98 -2.37 15.57
CA LEU A 140 -8.40 -2.30 15.96
C LEU A 140 -9.19 -3.53 15.48
N MET A 141 -8.82 -4.08 14.32
CA MET A 141 -9.37 -5.32 13.75
C MET A 141 -9.00 -6.60 14.53
N ARG A 142 -8.11 -6.53 15.54
CA ARG A 142 -7.74 -7.68 16.38
C ARG A 142 -8.74 -7.97 17.49
N LYS A 143 -9.74 -7.11 17.74
CA LYS A 143 -10.83 -7.47 18.64
C LYS A 143 -11.83 -8.33 17.87
N PRO A 144 -11.95 -9.64 18.15
CA PRO A 144 -13.06 -10.40 17.60
C PRO A 144 -14.34 -9.72 18.10
N VAL A 145 -15.14 -9.18 17.19
CA VAL A 145 -16.52 -8.88 17.52
C VAL A 145 -17.15 -10.23 17.82
N LEU A 146 -17.33 -10.52 19.11
CA LEU A 146 -18.10 -11.68 19.57
C LEU A 146 -19.47 -11.54 18.94
N SER A 147 -19.71 -12.25 17.84
CA SER A 147 -21.06 -12.34 17.30
C SER A 147 -21.87 -13.08 18.36
N VAL A 148 -23.01 -12.51 18.75
CA VAL A 148 -23.98 -13.09 19.69
C VAL A 148 -24.49 -14.48 19.26
N TYR A 149 -24.15 -14.94 18.05
CA TYR A 149 -24.61 -16.20 17.45
C TYR A 149 -23.50 -17.17 16.99
N GLY A 150 -22.28 -17.10 17.56
CA GLY A 150 -21.24 -18.10 17.32
C GLY A 150 -20.65 -18.14 15.89
N ARG A 151 -20.89 -17.14 15.04
CA ARG A 151 -20.24 -17.00 13.74
C ARG A 151 -19.14 -15.94 13.83
N GLN A 152 -17.87 -16.34 13.68
CA GLN A 152 -16.77 -15.38 13.55
C GLN A 152 -17.13 -14.35 12.47
N ALA A 153 -17.27 -13.07 12.84
CA ALA A 153 -17.44 -12.00 11.88
C ALA A 153 -16.24 -12.01 10.94
N ALA A 154 -16.47 -12.15 9.63
CA ALA A 154 -15.40 -12.15 8.66
C ALA A 154 -14.61 -10.83 8.80
N VAL A 155 -13.32 -10.94 9.16
CA VAL A 155 -12.41 -9.80 9.24
C VAL A 155 -12.46 -9.07 7.91
N LYS A 156 -13.02 -7.85 7.90
CA LYS A 156 -13.15 -7.04 6.69
C LYS A 156 -11.75 -6.69 6.18
N ARG A 157 -11.49 -6.98 4.91
CA ARG A 157 -10.26 -6.53 4.23
C ARG A 157 -10.36 -5.04 4.01
N GLU A 158 -9.35 -4.30 4.46
CA GLU A 158 -9.22 -2.87 4.24
C GLU A 158 -7.90 -2.59 3.55
N ASN A 159 -7.94 -2.69 2.23
CA ASN A 159 -6.78 -2.43 1.40
C ASN A 159 -6.45 -0.94 1.41
N ILE A 160 -5.17 -0.65 1.26
CA ILE A 160 -4.61 0.69 1.39
C ILE A 160 -3.93 1.05 0.08
N LEU A 161 -4.21 2.23 -0.44
CA LEU A 161 -3.58 2.76 -1.66
C LEU A 161 -2.66 3.93 -1.32
N ILE A 162 -1.41 3.86 -1.74
CA ILE A 162 -0.50 5.01 -1.84
C ILE A 162 -0.56 5.51 -3.29
N HIS A 163 -0.88 6.78 -3.49
CA HIS A 163 -0.96 7.34 -4.83
C HIS A 163 -0.60 8.83 -4.88
N SER A 164 -0.20 9.29 -6.07
CA SER A 164 -0.13 10.72 -6.38
C SER A 164 -1.54 11.26 -6.67
N LYS A 165 -1.82 12.53 -6.37
CA LYS A 165 -3.07 13.21 -6.79
C LYS A 165 -2.97 13.78 -8.19
N SER A 166 -1.77 14.15 -8.60
CA SER A 166 -1.47 14.81 -9.86
C SER A 166 -0.57 13.90 -10.71
N PRO A 167 -0.72 13.89 -12.05
CA PRO A 167 0.18 13.16 -12.95
C PRO A 167 1.57 13.81 -13.04
N LYS A 168 1.88 14.79 -12.19
CA LYS A 168 3.20 15.39 -12.12
C LYS A 168 4.21 14.35 -11.64
N HIS A 169 5.29 14.19 -12.39
CA HIS A 169 6.40 13.30 -12.06
C HIS A 169 6.89 13.46 -10.61
N GLN A 170 6.89 14.68 -10.07
CA GLN A 170 7.30 14.91 -8.69
C GLN A 170 6.40 14.19 -7.66
N THR A 171 5.06 14.29 -7.78
CA THR A 171 4.15 13.64 -6.84
C THR A 171 4.16 12.12 -6.98
N GLU A 172 4.42 11.61 -8.18
CA GLU A 172 4.60 10.17 -8.43
C GLU A 172 5.89 9.66 -7.78
N ALA A 173 7.03 10.31 -8.03
CA ALA A 173 8.31 9.97 -7.41
C ALA A 173 8.22 9.98 -5.87
N TRP A 174 7.49 10.94 -5.30
CA TRP A 174 7.22 10.96 -3.86
C TRP A 174 6.32 9.82 -3.37
N SER A 175 5.28 9.44 -4.13
CA SER A 175 4.44 8.29 -3.77
C SER A 175 5.23 6.98 -3.75
N ILE A 176 6.16 6.82 -4.70
CA ILE A 176 7.10 5.70 -4.76
C ILE A 176 8.04 5.75 -3.54
N ALA A 177 8.61 6.92 -3.24
CA ALA A 177 9.53 7.07 -2.10
C ALA A 177 8.86 6.74 -0.76
N VAL A 178 7.62 7.21 -0.57
CA VAL A 178 6.82 6.90 0.63
C VAL A 178 6.50 5.41 0.71
N ALA A 179 6.15 4.78 -0.42
CA ALA A 179 5.93 3.33 -0.48
C ALA A 179 7.20 2.55 -0.10
N CYS A 180 8.36 2.91 -0.67
CA CYS A 180 9.65 2.30 -0.33
C CYS A 180 9.93 2.41 1.17
N GLY A 181 9.88 3.62 1.73
CA GLY A 181 10.14 3.86 3.14
C GLY A 181 9.21 3.08 4.07
N CYS A 182 7.92 2.97 3.72
CA CYS A 182 6.97 2.16 4.47
C CYS A 182 7.32 0.67 4.41
N LEU A 183 7.74 0.14 3.27
CA LEU A 183 8.18 -1.26 3.13
C LEU A 183 9.46 -1.53 3.92
N MET A 184 10.46 -0.65 3.83
CA MET A 184 11.69 -0.74 4.62
C MET A 184 11.36 -0.85 6.11
N LYS A 185 10.45 -0.01 6.61
CA LYS A 185 10.05 -0.03 8.02
C LYS A 185 9.16 -1.21 8.41
N MET A 186 8.20 -1.61 7.58
CA MET A 186 7.29 -2.73 7.90
C MET A 186 7.99 -4.09 7.83
N CYS A 187 8.88 -4.26 6.85
CA CYS A 187 9.49 -5.53 6.50
C CYS A 187 10.94 -5.65 6.98
N ASN A 188 11.51 -4.60 7.57
CA ASN A 188 12.93 -4.49 7.88
C ASN A 188 13.82 -4.75 6.64
N TRP A 189 13.40 -4.17 5.52
CA TRP A 189 14.09 -4.30 4.24
C TRP A 189 15.08 -3.17 4.02
N SER A 190 16.14 -3.47 3.29
CA SER A 190 16.99 -2.42 2.71
C SER A 190 16.23 -1.61 1.66
N LEU A 191 16.76 -0.43 1.31
CA LEU A 191 16.23 0.37 0.22
C LEU A 191 16.20 -0.43 -1.09
N ASP A 192 17.29 -1.15 -1.39
CA ASP A 192 17.42 -1.97 -2.60
C ASP A 192 16.37 -3.07 -2.66
N GLN A 193 16.12 -3.76 -1.53
CA GLN A 193 15.07 -4.78 -1.43
C GLN A 193 13.68 -4.18 -1.65
N ALA A 194 13.39 -3.04 -1.03
CA ALA A 194 12.09 -2.36 -1.18
C ALA A 194 11.86 -1.89 -2.62
N LEU A 195 12.86 -1.27 -3.25
CA LEU A 195 12.79 -0.82 -4.64
C LEU A 195 12.68 -1.99 -5.61
N TYR A 196 13.47 -3.04 -5.42
CA TYR A 196 13.39 -4.25 -6.23
C TYR A 196 11.97 -4.83 -6.19
N HIS A 197 11.39 -4.95 -4.99
CA HIS A 197 10.04 -5.49 -4.84
C HIS A 197 8.97 -4.64 -5.52
N ILE A 198 9.07 -3.30 -5.45
CA ILE A 198 8.16 -2.40 -6.18
C ILE A 198 8.35 -2.56 -7.69
N LYS A 199 9.59 -2.57 -8.18
CA LYS A 199 9.89 -2.70 -9.62
C LYS A 199 9.43 -4.02 -10.22
N MET A 200 9.42 -5.11 -9.45
CA MET A 200 8.85 -6.39 -9.89
C MET A 200 7.34 -6.28 -10.21
N GLN A 201 6.63 -5.35 -9.57
CA GLN A 201 5.19 -5.12 -9.77
C GLN A 201 4.90 -3.92 -10.69
N SER A 202 5.84 -2.97 -10.75
CA SER A 202 5.78 -1.74 -11.53
C SER A 202 7.17 -1.43 -12.13
N PRO A 203 7.58 -2.11 -13.22
CA PRO A 203 8.91 -1.92 -13.81
C PRO A 203 9.19 -0.48 -14.27
N GLU A 204 8.14 0.26 -14.62
CA GLU A 204 8.16 1.67 -15.04
C GLU A 204 8.49 2.65 -13.92
N VAL A 205 8.48 2.21 -12.66
CA VAL A 205 8.71 3.07 -11.51
C VAL A 205 10.17 3.53 -11.45
N GLU A 206 10.33 4.84 -11.46
CA GLU A 206 11.61 5.50 -11.26
C GLU A 206 11.60 6.39 -10.02
N LEU A 207 12.61 6.18 -9.17
CA LEU A 207 12.86 7.03 -8.03
C LEU A 207 13.84 8.12 -8.45
N SER A 208 13.54 9.38 -8.12
CA SER A 208 14.49 10.46 -8.38
C SER A 208 15.76 10.29 -7.54
N PHE A 209 16.90 10.69 -8.08
CA PHE A 209 18.20 10.62 -7.38
C PHE A 209 18.15 11.30 -6.00
N GLU A 210 17.51 12.46 -5.90
CA GLU A 210 17.35 13.19 -4.64
C GLU A 210 16.59 12.35 -3.59
N LEU A 211 15.46 11.73 -3.98
CA LEU A 211 14.67 10.91 -3.06
C LEU A 211 15.39 9.60 -2.70
N GLY A 212 16.18 9.03 -3.62
CA GLY A 212 17.08 7.91 -3.35
C GLY A 212 18.05 8.22 -2.21
N ASN A 213 18.77 9.33 -2.28
CA ASN A 213 19.72 9.74 -1.24
C ASN A 213 19.02 9.98 0.11
N ARG A 214 17.82 10.55 0.10
CA ARG A 214 17.02 10.75 1.32
C ARG A 214 16.54 9.42 1.91
N LEU A 215 16.17 8.45 1.09
CA LEU A 215 15.81 7.10 1.56
C LEU A 215 17.02 6.33 2.11
N GLN A 216 18.21 6.47 1.52
CA GLN A 216 19.44 5.92 2.11
C GLN A 216 19.73 6.52 3.49
N THR A 217 19.48 7.83 3.66
CA THR A 217 19.58 8.47 4.98
C THR A 217 18.57 7.87 5.96
N TYR A 218 17.35 7.62 5.51
CA TYR A 218 16.32 6.96 6.32
C TYR A 218 16.66 5.51 6.67
N GLU A 219 17.26 4.75 5.75
CA GLU A 219 17.76 3.40 6.00
C GLU A 219 18.80 3.37 7.13
N ARG A 220 19.77 4.29 7.10
CA ARG A 220 20.76 4.43 8.18
C ARG A 220 20.09 4.74 9.52
N TYR A 221 19.06 5.58 9.50
CA TYR A 221 18.25 5.86 10.69
C TYR A 221 17.55 4.61 11.23
N LEU A 222 16.94 3.78 10.37
CA LEU A 222 16.33 2.51 10.79
C LEU A 222 17.38 1.55 11.38
N ASN A 223 18.53 1.40 10.73
CA ASN A 223 19.62 0.54 11.22
C ASN A 223 20.13 0.98 12.59
N PHE A 224 20.26 2.30 12.81
CA PHE A 224 20.63 2.88 14.10
C PHE A 224 19.64 2.49 15.20
N LEU A 225 18.33 2.58 14.94
CA LEU A 225 17.29 2.20 15.91
C LEU A 225 17.30 0.71 16.27
N THR A 226 17.73 -0.16 15.35
CA THR A 226 17.80 -1.61 15.58
C THR A 226 19.10 -2.07 16.24
N SER A 227 20.07 -1.18 16.40
CA SER A 227 21.38 -1.51 16.97
C SER A 227 21.25 -1.98 18.44
N PRO A 228 21.97 -3.03 18.86
CA PRO A 228 21.94 -3.56 20.23
C PRO A 228 22.25 -2.49 21.30
N THR A 229 23.07 -1.50 20.96
CA THR A 229 23.46 -0.41 21.85
C THR A 229 22.32 0.51 22.25
N HIS A 230 21.22 0.56 21.49
CA HIS A 230 20.08 1.45 21.81
C HIS A 230 18.95 0.75 22.56
N LYS A 231 18.88 -0.58 22.52
CA LYS A 231 17.87 -1.35 23.27
C LYS A 231 18.15 -1.43 24.78
N GLY A 232 19.38 -1.16 25.21
CA GLY A 232 19.78 -1.20 26.62
C GLY A 232 19.47 0.07 27.44
N ALA A 233 18.97 1.15 26.82
CA ALA A 233 18.75 2.42 27.53
C ALA A 233 17.31 2.63 28.02
N GLU A 234 16.36 1.74 27.68
CA GLU A 234 14.94 1.86 28.09
C GLU A 234 14.51 0.82 29.14
N GLU A 235 15.39 -0.07 29.61
CA GLU A 235 15.06 -1.11 30.62
C GLU A 235 15.64 -0.86 32.03
N GLU A 236 16.36 0.23 32.29
CA GLU A 236 17.04 0.45 33.60
C GLU A 236 16.42 1.57 34.47
N THR A 237 15.09 1.73 34.46
CA THR A 237 14.38 2.58 35.45
C THR A 237 13.07 1.95 35.90
N LEU A 238 13.11 0.74 36.47
CA LEU A 238 11.98 0.20 37.23
C LEU A 238 12.42 -0.90 38.19
N GLU A 239 13.31 -0.55 39.11
CA GLU A 239 13.50 -1.15 40.44
C GLU A 239 14.41 -0.13 41.14
N VAL A 240 13.98 0.55 42.20
CA VAL A 240 14.18 0.10 43.58
C VAL A 240 13.51 1.13 44.53
N HIS A 241 12.91 0.60 45.62
CA HIS A 241 12.43 1.25 46.86
C HIS A 241 10.91 1.37 47.08
N GLY A 242 10.33 0.26 47.54
CA GLY A 242 9.28 0.19 48.55
C GLY A 242 9.59 -0.97 49.50
#